data_AF-A0A3N5QZM6-F1
#
_entry.id   AF-A0A3N5QZM6-F1
#
_cell.length_a   1.000
_cell.length_b   1.000
_cell.length_c   1.000
_cell.angle_alpha   90.00
_cell.angle_beta   90.00
_cell.angle_gamma   90.00
#
_symmetry.space_group_name_H-M   'P 1'
#
loop_
_entity.id
_entity.type
_entity.pdbx_description
1 polymer ?
#
loop_
_entity_poly.entity_id
_entity_poly.type
_entity_poly.pdbx_seq_one_letter_code
_entity_poly.pdbx_strand_id
1 'polypeptide(L)' 'MNKKVYDIFNYGSLIVVFGLLILMLTEAVPRDWFVPIAAFAIVLLIVRIFLRIRISLQNKKNLKE' A
#
# COMPACT_ATOMS: atom_id res chain seq x y z
N MET A 1 3.87 15.27 7.12
CA MET A 1 3.76 14.75 5.73
C MET A 1 2.55 15.40 5.09
N ASN A 2 2.65 15.93 3.87
CA ASN A 2 1.53 16.64 3.25
C ASN A 2 0.37 15.65 3.02
N LYS A 3 -0.85 16.00 3.47
CA LYS A 3 -2.06 15.16 3.35
C LYS A 3 -2.27 14.68 1.91
N LYS A 4 -2.01 15.56 0.92
CA LYS A 4 -2.11 15.22 -0.51
C LYS A 4 -1.18 14.06 -0.91
N VAL A 5 0.06 14.06 -0.43
CA VAL A 5 1.05 13.02 -0.75
C VAL A 5 0.64 11.68 -0.12
N TYR A 6 0.12 11.71 1.10
CA TYR A 6 -0.42 10.51 1.74
C TYR A 6 -1.61 9.94 0.99
N ASP A 7 -2.59 10.78 0.64
CA ASP A 7 -3.79 10.34 -0.05
C ASP A 7 -3.39 9.71 -1.41
N ILE A 8 -2.52 10.38 -2.17
CA ILE A 8 -1.99 9.84 -3.44
C ILE A 8 -1.28 8.50 -3.21
N PHE A 9 -0.39 8.38 -2.23
CA PHE A 9 0.31 7.13 -1.98
C PHE A 9 -0.65 6.02 -1.52
N ASN A 10 -1.62 6.36 -0.68
CA ASN A 10 -2.58 5.40 -0.13
C ASN A 10 -3.55 4.90 -1.21
N TYR A 11 -4.11 5.77 -2.05
CA TYR A 11 -4.99 5.34 -3.14
C TYR A 11 -4.20 4.72 -4.29
N GLY A 12 -3.02 5.25 -4.63
CA GLY A 12 -2.14 4.71 -5.65
C GLY A 12 -1.67 3.29 -5.33
N SER A 13 -1.21 3.05 -4.09
CA SER A 13 -0.82 1.70 -3.67
C SER A 13 -1.98 0.71 -3.66
N LEU A 14 -3.23 1.16 -3.47
CA LEU A 14 -4.41 0.31 -3.63
C LEU A 14 -4.57 -0.17 -5.07
N ILE A 15 -4.48 0.76 -6.03
CA ILE A 15 -4.63 0.47 -7.47
C ILE A 15 -3.54 -0.50 -7.93
N VAL A 16 -2.30 -0.28 -7.49
CA VAL A 16 -1.17 -1.17 -7.81
C VAL A 16 -1.43 -2.59 -7.28
N VAL A 17 -1.78 -2.74 -6.01
CA VAL A 17 -2.08 -4.08 -5.43
C VAL A 17 -3.24 -4.74 -6.16
N PHE A 18 -4.30 -4.00 -6.47
CA PHE A 18 -5.45 -4.53 -7.19
C PHE A 18 -5.09 -4.99 -8.60
N GLY A 19 -4.29 -4.21 -9.33
CA GLY A 19 -3.78 -4.58 -10.65
C GLY A 19 -2.90 -5.83 -10.61
N LEU A 20 -2.00 -5.94 -9.63
CA LEU A 20 -1.17 -7.13 -9.44
C LEU A 20 -2.02 -8.38 -9.15
N LEU A 21 -3.06 -8.26 -8.34
CA LEU A 21 -3.99 -9.35 -8.06
C LEU A 21 -4.76 -9.79 -9.32
N ILE A 22 -5.19 -8.85 -10.16
CA ILE A 22 -5.84 -9.19 -11.43
C ILE A 22 -4.86 -9.92 -12.35
N LEU A 23 -3.62 -9.44 -12.48
CA LEU A 23 -2.60 -10.07 -13.32
C LEU A 23 -2.29 -11.50 -12.84
N MET A 24 -2.28 -11.73 -11.53
CA MET A 24 -2.15 -13.05 -10.93
C MET A 24 -3.37 -13.93 -11.23
N LEU A 25 -4.58 -13.38 -11.17
CA LEU A 25 -5.82 -14.10 -11.45
C LEU A 25 -5.95 -14.52 -12.91
N THR A 26 -5.52 -13.66 -13.86
CA THR A 26 -5.60 -13.95 -15.30
C THR A 26 -4.48 -14.86 -15.79
N GLU A 27 -3.66 -15.43 -14.90
CA GLU A 27 -2.45 -16.22 -15.22
C GLU A 27 -1.49 -15.52 -16.20
N ALA A 28 -1.56 -14.18 -16.28
CA ALA A 28 -0.72 -13.38 -17.18
C ALA A 28 0.74 -13.34 -16.68
N VAL A 29 0.94 -13.67 -15.41
CA VAL A 29 2.25 -13.71 -14.76
C VAL A 29 2.76 -15.15 -14.71
N PRO A 30 4.00 -15.42 -15.17
CA PRO A 30 4.63 -16.72 -15.00
C PRO A 30 4.69 -17.15 -13.54
N ARG A 31 4.56 -18.45 -13.28
CA ARG A 31 4.49 -18.99 -11.91
C ARG A 31 5.71 -18.63 -11.05
N ASP A 32 6.87 -18.49 -11.67
CA ASP A 32 8.13 -18.10 -11.02
C ASP A 32 8.10 -16.65 -10.48
N TRP A 33 7.31 -15.78 -11.11
CA TRP A 33 7.12 -14.38 -10.71
C TRP A 33 6.03 -14.20 -9.66
N PHE A 34 5.24 -15.24 -9.38
CA PHE A 34 4.13 -15.18 -8.42
C PHE A 34 4.62 -14.86 -7.00
N VAL A 35 5.67 -15.56 -6.55
CA VAL A 35 6.25 -15.36 -5.21
C VAL A 35 6.88 -13.97 -5.05
N PRO A 36 7.74 -13.48 -5.97
CA PRO A 36 8.26 -12.11 -5.92
C PRO A 36 7.17 -11.03 -5.87
N ILE A 37 6.13 -11.15 -6.69
CA ILE A 37 5.04 -10.17 -6.72
C ILE A 37 4.23 -10.21 -5.43
N ALA A 38 3.93 -11.40 -4.91
CA ALA A 38 3.25 -11.54 -3.63
C ALA A 38 4.06 -10.94 -2.49
N ALA A 39 5.37 -11.19 -2.46
CA ALA A 39 6.29 -10.58 -1.48
C ALA A 39 6.28 -9.04 -1.58
N PHE A 40 6.33 -8.49 -2.80
CA PHE A 40 6.23 -7.05 -3.02
C PHE A 40 4.91 -6.46 -2.52
N ALA A 41 3.78 -7.14 -2.78
CA ALA A 41 2.46 -6.73 -2.29
C ALA A 41 2.39 -6.73 -0.75
N ILE A 42 3.00 -7.72 -0.09
CA ILE A 42 3.10 -7.77 1.38
C ILE A 42 3.93 -6.59 1.90
N VAL A 43 5.08 -6.29 1.31
CA VAL A 43 5.90 -5.13 1.69
C VAL A 43 5.12 -3.83 1.54
N LEU A 44 4.40 -3.65 0.43
CA LEU A 44 3.53 -2.50 0.22
C LEU A 44 2.45 -2.38 1.30
N LEU A 45 1.83 -3.49 1.72
CA LEU A 45 0.85 -3.51 2.80
C LEU A 45 1.47 -3.08 4.13
N ILE A 46 2.65 -3.57 4.48
CA ILE A 46 3.38 -3.19 5.71
C ILE A 46 3.65 -1.68 5.71
N VAL A 47 4.18 -1.14 4.61
CA VAL A 47 4.43 0.30 4.47
C VAL A 47 3.13 1.09 4.64
N ARG A 48 2.03 0.63 4.05
CA ARG A 48 0.71 1.26 4.18
C ARG A 48 0.22 1.30 5.63
N ILE A 49 0.37 0.21 6.37
CA ILE A 49 0.03 0.12 7.78
C ILE A 49 0.87 1.11 8.58
N PHE A 50 2.18 1.16 8.34
CA PHE A 50 3.08 2.07 9.05
C PHE A 50 2.72 3.55 8.80
N LEU A 51 2.44 3.93 7.54
CA LEU A 51 2.01 5.28 7.19
C LEU A 51 0.67 5.65 7.85
N ARG A 52 -0.30 4.73 7.87
CA ARG A 52 -1.58 4.91 8.55
C ARG A 52 -1.39 5.14 10.05
N ILE A 53 -0.54 4.34 10.70
CA ILE A 53 -0.23 4.49 12.14
C ILE A 53 0.40 5.86 12.41
N ARG A 54 1.41 6.26 11.63
CA ARG A 54 2.10 7.55 11.78
C ARG A 54 1.11 8.73 11.67
N ILE A 55 0.16 8.67 10.74
CA ILE A 55 -0.85 9.73 10.57
C ILE A 55 -1.87 9.71 11.70
N SER A 56 -2.35 8.54 12.12
CA SER A 56 -3.25 8.43 13.27
C SER A 56 -2.63 9.05 14.53
N LEU A 57 -1.33 8.80 14.75
CA LEU A 57 -0.58 9.40 15.85
C LEU A 57 -0.38 10.92 15.69
N GLN A 58 -0.09 11.42 14.47
CA GLN A 58 0.03 12.86 14.20
C GLN A 58 -1.30 13.61 14.39
N ASN A 59 -2.41 13.06 13.87
CA ASN A 59 -3.73 13.66 14.06
C ASN A 59 -4.13 13.72 15.52
N LYS A 60 -3.81 12.68 16.32
CA LYS A 60 -4.05 12.72 17.78
C LYS A 60 -3.23 13.79 18.50
N LYS A 61 -2.04 14.14 18.01
CA LYS A 61 -1.17 15.15 18.62
C LYS A 61 -1.68 16.57 18.33
N ASN A 62 -2.12 16.85 17.09
CA ASN A 62 -2.74 18.12 16.71
C ASN A 62 -4.13 18.36 17.35
N LEU A 63 -4.79 17.33 17.88
CA LEU A 63 -6.08 17.47 18.58
C LEU A 63 -5.93 17.81 20.08
N LYS A 64 -4.70 17.75 20.61
CA LYS A 64 -4.38 18.01 22.03
C LYS A 64 -3.68 19.34 22.27
N GLU A 65 -3.33 20.07 21.21
CA GLU A 65 -2.92 21.48 21.24
C GLU A 65 -4.14 22.36 20.94
#